data_AF-A0A078A9V5-F1
#
_entry.id   AF-A0A078A9V5-F1
#
_cell.length_a   1.000
_cell.length_b   1.000
_cell.length_c   1.000
_cell.angle_alpha   90.00
_cell.angle_beta   90.00
_cell.angle_gamma   90.00
#
_symmetry.space_group_name_H-M   'P 1'
#
loop_
_entity.id
_entity.type
_entity.pdbx_description
1 polymer ?
#
loop_
_entity_poly.entity_id
_entity_poly.type
_entity_poly.pdbx_seq_one_letter_code
_entity_poly.pdbx_strand_id
1 'polypeptide(L)'
;MNPGSYRLSRQVLQQMIDQEYDELFNQNETIYNTQVQGQSYSQQSQRNIDELFTTTLSEPLKKMHASYLRSVAKNCYQEKHLDDHFPNLQQVELCRELERQKIMGKFEKYHALARDSSKFKYQDCIFAANNNLNRAIACIEEYVDNTKNDNNIIAAQFKIDYPNFA
;
A
#
# COMPACT_ATOMS: atom_id res chain seq x y z
N MET A 1 40.98 11.01 -21.26
CA MET A 1 39.75 10.24 -21.54
C MET A 1 38.88 10.31 -20.31
N ASN A 2 37.70 10.94 -20.41
CA ASN A 2 36.75 11.04 -19.29
C ASN A 2 36.13 9.66 -19.07
N PRO A 3 36.18 9.07 -17.84
CA PRO A 3 35.41 7.88 -17.54
C PRO A 3 33.96 8.34 -17.41
N GLY A 4 33.23 8.30 -18.53
CA GLY A 4 31.80 8.49 -18.53
C GLY A 4 31.19 7.50 -17.55
N SER A 5 30.56 8.02 -16.50
CA SER A 5 29.68 7.27 -15.60
C SER A 5 28.64 6.56 -16.46
N TYR A 6 28.88 5.29 -16.79
CA TYR A 6 27.90 4.44 -17.46
C TYR A 6 26.77 4.21 -16.48
N ARG A 7 25.78 5.11 -16.50
CA ARG A 7 24.55 4.90 -15.77
C ARG A 7 23.78 3.81 -16.50
N LEU A 8 23.66 2.63 -15.87
CA LEU A 8 22.76 1.58 -16.33
C LEU A 8 21.36 2.17 -16.46
N SER A 9 20.64 1.79 -17.52
CA SER A 9 19.23 2.17 -17.61
C SER A 9 18.46 1.48 -16.50
N ARG A 10 17.38 2.11 -16.00
CA ARG A 10 16.52 1.50 -14.96
C ARG A 10 16.07 0.08 -15.31
N GLN A 11 15.81 -0.19 -16.59
CA GLN A 11 15.42 -1.51 -17.08
C GLN A 11 16.54 -2.54 -16.92
N VAL A 12 17.78 -2.18 -17.23
CA VAL A 12 18.93 -3.08 -17.09
C VAL A 12 19.25 -3.33 -15.61
N LEU A 13 19.14 -2.30 -14.76
CA LEU A 13 19.32 -2.49 -13.32
C LEU A 13 18.23 -3.42 -12.75
N GLN A 14 16.97 -3.26 -13.17
CA GLN A 14 15.89 -4.16 -12.75
C GLN A 14 16.15 -5.60 -13.20
N GLN A 15 16.60 -5.81 -14.45
CA GLN A 15 16.96 -7.14 -14.95
C GLN A 15 18.08 -7.79 -14.15
N MET A 16 19.09 -7.01 -13.73
CA MET A 16 20.18 -7.53 -12.89
C MET A 16 19.69 -7.90 -11.48
N ILE A 17 18.78 -7.11 -10.90
CA ILE A 17 18.14 -7.42 -9.61
C ILE A 17 17.31 -8.69 -9.71
N ASP A 18 16.50 -8.82 -10.77
CA ASP A 18 15.66 -9.99 -11.01
C ASP A 18 16.53 -11.23 -11.24
N GLN A 19 17.65 -11.10 -11.95
CA GLN A 19 18.60 -12.18 -12.19
C GLN A 19 19.35 -12.61 -10.92
N GLU A 20 19.88 -11.67 -10.12
CA GLU A 20 20.54 -12.00 -8.86
C GLU A 20 19.54 -12.62 -7.86
N TYR A 21 18.28 -12.19 -7.90
CA TYR A 21 17.20 -12.84 -7.16
C TYR A 21 16.95 -14.27 -7.63
N ASP A 22 16.80 -14.49 -8.92
CA ASP A 22 16.64 -15.82 -9.50
C ASP A 22 17.84 -16.70 -9.12
N GLU A 23 19.06 -16.17 -9.07
CA GLU A 23 20.25 -16.93 -8.69
C GLU A 23 20.32 -17.24 -7.18
N LEU A 24 19.86 -16.33 -6.30
CA LEU A 24 19.86 -16.51 -4.84
C LEU A 24 18.67 -17.31 -4.31
N PHE A 25 17.53 -17.27 -4.99
CA PHE A 25 16.26 -17.85 -4.52
C PHE A 25 15.71 -18.96 -5.43
N ASN A 26 16.32 -19.23 -6.60
CA ASN A 26 16.16 -20.55 -7.23
C ASN A 26 17.01 -21.57 -6.45
N GLN A 27 16.30 -22.43 -5.72
CA GLN A 27 16.77 -23.71 -5.19
C GLN A 27 17.60 -23.66 -3.90
N ASN A 28 16.92 -23.44 -2.78
CA ASN A 28 17.25 -24.25 -1.62
C ASN A 28 16.67 -25.65 -1.86
N GLU A 29 17.49 -26.59 -2.34
CA GLU A 29 17.17 -28.01 -2.18
C GLU A 29 17.03 -28.27 -0.68
N THR A 30 15.79 -28.53 -0.23
CA THR A 30 15.63 -29.09 1.11
C THR A 30 16.29 -30.46 1.14
N ILE A 31 16.58 -30.98 2.34
CA ILE A 31 17.09 -32.34 2.57
C ILE A 31 16.20 -33.45 1.92
N TYR A 32 15.02 -33.08 1.41
CA TYR A 32 14.03 -33.93 0.76
C TYR A 32 13.85 -33.65 -0.75
N ASN A 33 14.77 -32.94 -1.42
CA ASN A 33 14.66 -32.61 -2.85
C ASN A 33 13.36 -31.87 -3.22
N THR A 34 12.78 -31.11 -2.29
CA THR A 34 11.67 -30.21 -2.60
C THR A 34 12.22 -28.81 -2.86
N GLN A 35 11.88 -28.25 -4.02
CA GLN A 35 12.16 -26.85 -4.32
C GLN A 35 11.12 -25.98 -3.60
N VAL A 36 11.54 -25.24 -2.59
CA VAL A 36 10.71 -24.18 -2.01
C VAL A 36 11.09 -22.88 -2.72
N GLN A 37 10.21 -22.39 -3.59
CA GLN A 37 10.40 -21.08 -4.22
C GLN A 37 10.40 -19.98 -3.15
N GLY A 38 11.44 -19.14 -3.15
CA GLY A 38 11.41 -17.87 -2.42
C GLY A 38 10.32 -16.94 -2.97
N GLN A 39 9.82 -16.03 -2.13
CA GLN A 39 8.92 -14.95 -2.58
C GLN A 39 9.75 -13.74 -3.03
N SER A 40 9.46 -13.18 -4.21
CA SER A 40 10.17 -11.99 -4.68
C SER A 40 9.87 -10.78 -3.78
N TYR A 41 10.74 -9.76 -3.73
CA TYR A 41 10.45 -8.58 -2.91
C TYR A 41 9.16 -7.87 -3.31
N SER A 42 8.79 -7.92 -4.59
CA SER A 42 7.49 -7.44 -5.06
C SER A 42 6.33 -8.26 -4.48
N GLN A 43 6.44 -9.59 -4.49
CA GLN A 43 5.45 -10.47 -3.87
C GLN A 43 5.37 -10.28 -2.35
N GLN A 44 6.51 -10.11 -1.68
CA GLN A 44 6.57 -9.84 -0.25
C GLN A 44 5.94 -8.49 0.10
N SER A 45 6.24 -7.44 -0.66
CA SER A 45 5.63 -6.12 -0.48
C SER A 45 4.11 -6.19 -0.67
N GLN A 46 3.63 -6.85 -1.73
CA GLN A 46 2.20 -7.03 -1.96
C GLN A 46 1.54 -7.82 -0.83
N ARG A 47 2.16 -8.92 -0.39
CA ARG A 47 1.68 -9.72 0.75
C ARG A 47 1.57 -8.89 2.02
N ASN A 48 2.58 -8.05 2.31
CA ASN A 48 2.52 -7.15 3.47
C ASN A 48 1.34 -6.17 3.34
N ILE A 49 1.12 -5.60 2.16
CA ILE A 49 -0.02 -4.70 1.92
C ILE A 49 -1.33 -5.45 2.15
N ASP A 50 -1.47 -6.65 1.58
CA ASP A 50 -2.68 -7.46 1.68
C ASP A 50 -2.96 -7.87 3.13
N GLU A 51 -1.95 -8.28 3.89
CA GLU A 51 -2.08 -8.71 5.28
C GLU A 51 -2.73 -7.65 6.18
N LEU A 52 -2.44 -6.36 5.95
CA LEU A 52 -3.08 -5.27 6.66
C LEU A 52 -4.61 -5.29 6.47
N PHE A 53 -5.08 -5.53 5.25
CA PHE A 53 -6.49 -5.47 4.89
C PHE A 53 -7.23 -6.80 5.07
N THR A 54 -6.58 -7.93 4.83
CA THR A 54 -7.18 -9.26 4.91
C THR A 54 -7.18 -9.84 6.31
N THR A 55 -6.18 -9.46 7.12
CA THR A 55 -5.96 -10.06 8.45
C THR A 55 -6.14 -9.02 9.54
N THR A 56 -5.32 -7.96 9.55
CA THR A 56 -5.21 -7.04 10.69
C THR A 56 -6.45 -6.14 10.85
N LEU A 57 -6.95 -5.58 9.73
CA LEU A 57 -8.04 -4.61 9.73
C LEU A 57 -9.31 -5.12 9.02
N SER A 58 -9.36 -6.39 8.61
CA SER A 58 -10.49 -6.96 7.86
C SER A 58 -11.84 -6.72 8.54
N GLU A 59 -12.01 -7.14 9.79
CA GLU A 59 -13.28 -6.97 10.52
C GLU A 59 -13.58 -5.50 10.86
N PRO A 60 -12.63 -4.70 11.39
CA PRO A 60 -12.85 -3.27 11.60
C PRO A 60 -13.27 -2.50 10.34
N LEU A 61 -12.63 -2.77 9.20
CA LEU A 61 -12.96 -2.12 7.93
C LEU A 61 -14.33 -2.55 7.41
N LYS A 62 -14.72 -3.82 7.58
CA LYS A 62 -16.09 -4.27 7.28
C LYS A 62 -17.13 -3.54 8.11
N LYS A 63 -16.89 -3.38 9.43
CA LYS A 63 -17.79 -2.61 10.32
C LYS A 63 -17.88 -1.15 9.90
N MET A 64 -16.74 -0.54 9.56
CA MET A 64 -16.67 0.84 9.08
C MET A 64 -17.43 1.00 7.75
N HIS A 65 -17.29 0.05 6.82
CA HIS A 65 -18.03 0.03 5.56
C HIS A 65 -19.53 -0.16 5.76
N ALA A 66 -19.94 -1.06 6.65
CA ALA A 66 -21.35 -1.21 7.02
C ALA A 66 -21.93 0.08 7.62
N SER A 67 -21.16 0.80 8.45
CA SER A 67 -21.55 2.10 8.98
C SER A 67 -21.73 3.14 7.87
N TYR A 68 -20.81 3.18 6.91
CA TYR A 68 -20.91 4.03 5.72
C TYR A 68 -22.18 3.76 4.92
N LEU A 69 -22.45 2.50 4.57
CA LEU A 69 -23.64 2.13 3.80
C LEU A 69 -24.93 2.51 4.52
N ARG A 70 -24.99 2.34 5.84
CA ARG A 70 -26.14 2.77 6.66
C ARG A 70 -26.31 4.29 6.66
N SER A 71 -25.21 5.04 6.77
CA SER A 71 -25.25 6.52 6.75
C SER A 71 -25.71 7.05 5.40
N VAL A 72 -25.17 6.50 4.30
CA VAL A 72 -25.56 6.86 2.93
C VAL A 72 -27.03 6.54 2.67
N ALA A 73 -27.50 5.34 3.04
CA ALA A 73 -28.90 4.96 2.86
C ALA A 73 -29.86 5.92 3.58
N LYS A 74 -29.47 6.38 4.78
CA LYS A 74 -30.27 7.29 5.59
C LYS A 74 -30.25 8.73 5.06
N ASN A 75 -29.09 9.22 4.62
CA ASN A 75 -28.88 10.66 4.41
C ASN A 75 -28.91 11.07 2.94
N CYS A 76 -28.53 10.18 2.01
CA CYS A 76 -28.26 10.57 0.63
C CYS A 76 -29.39 10.23 -0.36
N TYR A 77 -30.34 9.37 0.00
CA TYR A 77 -31.45 8.97 -0.88
C TYR A 77 -32.81 9.44 -0.33
N GLN A 78 -32.97 10.75 -0.13
CA GLN A 78 -34.24 11.30 0.36
C GLN A 78 -35.29 11.38 -0.76
N GLU A 79 -36.56 11.17 -0.42
CA GLU A 79 -37.69 11.17 -1.37
C GLU A 79 -37.96 12.56 -2.00
N LYS A 80 -37.49 13.64 -1.36
CA LYS A 80 -37.62 15.01 -1.87
C LYS A 80 -36.25 15.51 -2.32
N HIS A 81 -36.21 16.16 -3.48
CA HIS A 81 -34.98 16.68 -4.09
C HIS A 81 -34.18 17.50 -3.08
N LEU A 82 -32.88 17.22 -2.94
CA LEU A 82 -32.00 17.90 -1.99
C LEU A 82 -31.81 19.38 -2.38
N ASP A 83 -32.06 19.75 -3.64
CA ASP A 83 -32.20 21.12 -4.18
C ASP A 83 -32.65 21.03 -5.66
N ASP A 84 -33.55 21.91 -6.12
CA ASP A 84 -34.09 21.93 -7.49
C ASP A 84 -33.09 22.45 -8.54
N HIS A 85 -31.95 23.01 -8.12
CA HIS A 85 -30.94 23.62 -9.01
C HIS A 85 -29.84 22.66 -9.48
N PHE A 86 -29.74 21.46 -8.89
CA PHE A 86 -28.75 20.44 -9.29
C PHE A 86 -29.44 19.12 -9.68
N PRO A 87 -28.89 18.37 -10.65
CA PRO A 87 -29.40 17.04 -10.98
C PRO A 87 -29.34 16.15 -9.72
N ASN A 88 -30.44 15.48 -9.42
CA ASN A 88 -30.57 14.59 -8.25
C ASN A 88 -29.36 13.63 -8.10
N LEU A 89 -28.85 13.09 -9.21
CA LEU A 89 -27.70 12.19 -9.21
C LEU A 89 -26.42 12.84 -8.66
N GLN A 90 -26.09 14.07 -9.07
CA GLN A 90 -24.86 14.74 -8.63
C GLN A 90 -24.89 15.09 -7.14
N GLN A 91 -26.08 15.40 -6.61
CA GLN A 91 -26.28 15.63 -5.18
C GLN A 91 -26.10 14.36 -4.36
N VAL A 92 -26.64 13.24 -4.85
CA VAL A 92 -26.46 11.91 -4.23
C VAL A 92 -24.98 11.53 -4.21
N GLU A 93 -24.27 11.73 -5.33
CA GLU A 93 -22.83 11.46 -5.41
C GLU A 93 -22.02 12.31 -4.45
N LEU A 94 -22.31 13.63 -4.39
CA LEU A 94 -21.66 14.52 -3.44
C LEU A 94 -21.93 14.12 -1.99
N CYS A 95 -23.18 13.77 -1.66
CA CYS A 95 -23.54 13.29 -0.33
C CYS A 95 -22.79 12.00 0.03
N ARG A 96 -22.69 11.05 -0.90
CA ARG A 96 -21.95 9.80 -0.71
C ARG A 96 -20.49 10.05 -0.43
N GLU A 97 -19.87 11.01 -1.13
CA GLU A 97 -18.48 11.37 -0.89
C GLU A 97 -18.30 12.03 0.48
N LEU A 98 -19.20 12.96 0.87
CA LEU A 98 -19.15 13.59 2.18
C LEU A 98 -19.31 12.57 3.33
N GLU A 99 -20.24 11.62 3.19
CA GLU A 99 -20.42 10.54 4.18
C GLU A 99 -19.21 9.59 4.22
N ARG A 100 -18.58 9.31 3.08
CA ARG A 100 -17.33 8.55 3.02
C ARG A 100 -16.22 9.29 3.74
N GLN A 101 -16.01 10.57 3.45
CA GLN A 101 -14.97 11.38 4.08
C GLN A 101 -15.18 11.49 5.59
N LYS A 102 -16.43 11.63 6.04
CA LYS A 102 -16.78 11.67 7.46
C LYS A 102 -16.39 10.39 8.20
N ILE A 103 -16.61 9.23 7.60
CA ILE A 103 -16.41 7.93 8.26
C ILE A 103 -14.99 7.40 8.02
N MET A 104 -14.48 7.48 6.79
CA MET A 104 -13.24 6.85 6.35
C MET A 104 -12.11 7.84 6.06
N GLY A 105 -12.40 9.13 5.91
CA GLY A 105 -11.44 10.10 5.39
C GLY A 105 -10.17 10.24 6.23
N LYS A 106 -10.28 10.15 7.56
CA LYS A 106 -9.09 10.19 8.44
C LYS A 106 -8.20 8.96 8.23
N PHE A 107 -8.79 7.77 8.15
CA PHE A 107 -8.06 6.53 7.84
C PHE A 107 -7.40 6.60 6.45
N GLU A 108 -8.15 6.97 5.41
CA GLU A 108 -7.65 7.04 4.04
C GLU A 108 -6.48 8.02 3.92
N LYS A 109 -6.60 9.20 4.55
CA LYS A 109 -5.53 10.19 4.61
C LYS A 109 -4.28 9.65 5.32
N TYR A 110 -4.45 9.01 6.47
CA TYR A 110 -3.31 8.50 7.23
C TYR A 110 -2.62 7.33 6.53
N HIS A 111 -3.40 6.42 5.96
CA HIS A 111 -2.90 5.31 5.14
C HIS A 111 -2.06 5.84 3.97
N ALA A 112 -2.58 6.83 3.23
CA ALA A 112 -1.83 7.46 2.13
C ALA A 112 -0.51 8.08 2.63
N LEU A 113 -0.55 8.86 3.72
CA LEU A 113 0.65 9.49 4.28
C LEU A 113 1.73 8.48 4.71
N ALA A 114 1.34 7.40 5.38
CA ALA A 114 2.27 6.34 5.79
C ALA A 114 2.93 5.68 4.57
N ARG A 115 2.12 5.30 3.57
CA ARG A 115 2.62 4.63 2.35
C ARG A 115 3.48 5.53 1.47
N ASP A 116 3.07 6.79 1.30
CA ASP A 116 3.81 7.76 0.52
C ASP A 116 5.17 8.05 1.17
N SER A 117 5.24 8.10 2.50
CA SER A 117 6.52 8.28 3.21
C SER A 117 7.52 7.17 2.86
N SER A 118 7.13 5.90 2.96
CA SER A 118 8.01 4.77 2.63
C SER A 118 8.35 4.70 1.14
N LYS A 119 7.41 5.08 0.27
CA LYS A 119 7.67 5.20 -1.17
C LYS A 119 8.71 6.27 -1.49
N PHE A 120 8.65 7.44 -0.84
CA PHE A 120 9.64 8.51 -1.04
C PHE A 120 11.02 8.09 -0.53
N LYS A 121 11.11 7.48 0.66
CA LYS A 121 12.37 6.93 1.18
C LYS A 121 13.01 5.94 0.20
N TYR A 122 12.20 5.05 -0.37
CA TYR A 122 12.68 4.11 -1.38
C TYR A 122 13.21 4.82 -2.63
N GLN A 123 12.48 5.81 -3.15
CA GLN A 123 12.91 6.57 -4.32
C GLN A 123 14.24 7.31 -4.07
N ASP A 124 14.40 7.93 -2.90
CA ASP A 124 15.62 8.61 -2.49
C ASP A 124 16.78 7.62 -2.34
N CYS A 125 16.53 6.45 -1.74
CA CYS A 125 17.52 5.39 -1.60
C CYS A 125 17.99 4.88 -2.97
N ILE A 126 17.07 4.57 -3.89
CA ILE A 126 17.40 4.12 -5.25
C ILE A 126 18.18 5.18 -6.01
N PHE A 127 17.83 6.46 -5.85
CA PHE A 127 18.59 7.56 -6.45
C PHE A 127 20.02 7.61 -5.89
N ALA A 128 20.18 7.46 -4.57
CA ALA A 128 21.48 7.44 -3.90
C ALA A 128 22.32 6.19 -4.21
N ALA A 129 21.67 5.05 -4.52
CA ALA A 129 22.33 3.81 -4.90
C ALA A 129 23.12 3.94 -6.21
N ASN A 130 22.72 4.86 -7.11
CA ASN A 130 23.48 5.30 -8.29
C ASN A 130 24.09 4.14 -9.12
N ASN A 131 23.25 3.17 -9.52
CA ASN A 131 23.59 1.97 -10.30
C ASN A 131 24.53 0.96 -9.61
N ASN A 132 24.67 1.04 -8.29
CA ASN A 132 25.26 -0.03 -7.51
C ASN A 132 24.18 -1.05 -7.15
N LEU A 133 24.34 -2.29 -7.63
CA LEU A 133 23.39 -3.37 -7.46
C LEU A 133 23.15 -3.71 -5.97
N ASN A 134 24.21 -3.95 -5.19
CA ASN A 134 24.10 -4.27 -3.77
C ASN A 134 23.37 -3.18 -2.97
N ARG A 135 23.62 -1.90 -3.29
CA ARG A 135 22.90 -0.79 -2.66
C ARG A 135 21.44 -0.73 -3.09
N ALA A 136 21.15 -1.03 -4.36
CA ALA A 136 19.77 -1.08 -4.85
C ALA A 136 18.98 -2.21 -4.18
N ILE A 137 19.60 -3.38 -3.99
CA ILE A 137 19.00 -4.51 -3.25
C ILE A 137 18.72 -4.10 -1.80
N ALA A 138 19.69 -3.49 -1.10
CA ALA A 138 19.49 -2.99 0.26
C ALA A 138 18.31 -1.99 0.37
N CYS A 139 18.14 -1.11 -0.63
CA CYS A 139 16.99 -0.20 -0.69
C CYS A 139 15.65 -0.95 -0.82
N ILE A 140 15.61 -2.04 -1.59
CA ILE A 140 14.41 -2.86 -1.76
C ILE A 140 14.08 -3.61 -0.47
N GLU A 141 15.08 -4.19 0.19
CA GLU A 141 14.92 -4.85 1.49
C GLU A 141 14.37 -3.89 2.54
N GLU A 142 14.97 -2.70 2.64
CA GLU A 142 14.52 -1.65 3.56
C GLU A 142 13.08 -1.23 3.24
N TYR A 143 12.71 -1.14 1.96
CA TYR A 143 11.34 -0.83 1.57
C TYR A 143 10.35 -1.91 2.04
N VAL A 144 10.68 -3.19 1.85
CA VAL A 144 9.84 -4.31 2.31
C VAL A 144 9.67 -4.27 3.84
N ASP A 145 10.73 -4.01 4.60
CA ASP A 145 10.63 -3.88 6.06
C ASP A 145 9.83 -2.64 6.48
N ASN A 146 10.03 -1.51 5.81
CA ASN A 146 9.25 -0.30 6.02
C ASN A 146 7.76 -0.55 5.76
N THR A 147 7.37 -1.35 4.76
CA THR A 147 5.95 -1.68 4.54
C THR A 147 5.30 -2.43 5.70
N LYS A 148 6.06 -3.29 6.40
CA LYS A 148 5.58 -3.97 7.63
C LYS A 148 5.47 -3.00 8.79
N ASN A 149 6.45 -2.11 8.95
CA ASN A 149 6.41 -1.09 9.99
C ASN A 149 5.21 -0.13 9.79
N ASP A 150 4.98 0.31 8.56
CA ASP A 150 3.82 1.13 8.20
C ASP A 150 2.52 0.42 8.56
N ASN A 151 2.40 -0.90 8.31
CA ASN A 151 1.22 -1.66 8.70
C ASN A 151 0.94 -1.57 10.20
N ASN A 152 1.98 -1.72 11.02
CA ASN A 152 1.86 -1.65 12.48
C ASN A 152 1.43 -0.24 12.92
N ILE A 153 2.03 0.78 12.33
CA ILE A 153 1.72 2.20 12.58
C ILE A 153 0.27 2.50 12.18
N ILE A 154 -0.16 2.08 10.99
CA ILE A 154 -1.54 2.23 10.48
C ILE A 154 -2.53 1.52 11.39
N ALA A 155 -2.25 0.27 11.78
CA ALA A 155 -3.13 -0.49 12.66
C ALA A 155 -3.24 0.12 14.05
N ALA A 156 -2.14 0.62 14.62
CA ALA A 156 -2.14 1.31 15.90
C ALA A 156 -2.95 2.61 15.84
N GLN A 157 -2.71 3.44 14.82
CA GLN A 157 -3.44 4.69 14.62
C GLN A 157 -4.93 4.45 14.38
N PHE A 158 -5.29 3.40 13.63
CA PHE A 158 -6.68 3.02 13.42
C PHE A 158 -7.41 2.79 14.75
N LYS A 159 -6.81 2.05 15.69
CA LYS A 159 -7.43 1.77 16.99
C LYS A 159 -7.68 3.04 17.82
N ILE A 160 -6.81 4.04 17.68
CA ILE A 160 -6.94 5.34 18.36
C ILE A 160 -8.05 6.18 17.72
N ASP A 161 -8.08 6.22 16.40
CA ASP A 161 -8.99 7.08 15.65
C ASP A 161 -10.41 6.52 15.57
N TYR A 162 -10.52 5.19 15.62
CA TYR A 162 -11.73 4.44 15.36
C TYR A 162 -12.03 3.40 16.45
N PRO A 163 -12.13 3.80 17.74
CA PRO A 163 -12.33 2.86 18.84
C PRO A 163 -13.65 2.09 18.73
N ASN A 164 -14.65 2.65 18.05
CA ASN A 164 -15.95 2.00 17.83
C ASN A 164 -15.92 0.91 16.74
N PHE A 165 -14.86 0.86 15.94
CA PHE A 165 -14.67 -0.14 14.89
C PHE A 165 -13.55 -1.15 15.21
N ALA A 166 -12.66 -0.80 16.15
CA ALA A 166 -11.55 -1.61 16.63
C ALA A 166 -11.95 -2.96 17.26
#